data_AF-A0A3C1RRC8-F1
#
_entry.id   AF-A0A3C1RRC8-F1
#
_cell.length_a   1.000
_cell.length_b   1.000
_cell.length_c   1.000
_cell.angle_alpha   90.00
_cell.angle_beta   90.00
_cell.angle_gamma   90.00
#
_symmetry.space_group_name_H-M   'P 1'
#
loop_
_entity.id
_entity.type
_entity.pdbx_description
1 polymer ?
#
loop_
_entity_poly.entity_id
_entity_poly.type
_entity_poly.pdbx_seq_one_letter_code
_entity_poly.pdbx_strand_id
1 'polypeptide(L)'
;NYIPQNENGQPTESLTTSGIIEFNQIKKDQFSLKGTIQPFRFNDTYAVDLTLFSEPLSTSIDTTNLTYFELNHLLPNSIQGSLGQTIWLYGEAEATDDKQCEEIAKLCANKLLTDKYKLVPRHQGKLFKSHIFQYELINLTEPQNPAKNCQILISINNHQADTIELVGKISDWIIHFLCCRHKILYIYQKAEQANQTARKQYVQIEQKIDEFSQAIANSETRLETFKEMLNSIPIDSLNYSRSLRDLK
;
A
#
# COMPACT_ATOMS: atom_id res chain seq x y z
N ASN A 1 21.38 10.09 4.70
CA ASN A 1 19.96 10.45 4.83
C ASN A 1 19.32 10.38 3.47
N TYR A 2 18.45 9.39 3.25
CA TYR A 2 17.64 9.28 2.05
C TYR A 2 16.45 10.24 2.16
N ILE A 3 16.18 11.02 1.10
CA ILE A 3 15.11 12.02 1.06
C ILE A 3 14.22 11.74 -0.17
N PRO A 4 13.02 11.14 0.02
CA PRO A 4 12.12 10.76 -1.07
C PRO A 4 11.66 11.93 -1.98
N GLN A 5 11.74 13.17 -1.48
CA GLN A 5 11.31 14.37 -2.21
C GLN A 5 12.12 14.65 -3.48
N ASN A 6 13.32 14.06 -3.58
CA ASN A 6 14.20 14.19 -4.74
C ASN A 6 13.73 13.36 -5.96
N GLU A 7 12.67 12.56 -5.82
CA GLU A 7 12.18 11.61 -6.83
C GLU A 7 10.97 12.13 -7.63
N ASN A 8 10.64 13.41 -7.46
CA ASN A 8 9.51 14.06 -8.13
C ASN A 8 9.80 14.25 -9.63
N GLY A 9 8.90 13.76 -10.49
CA GLY A 9 8.94 13.98 -11.95
C GLY A 9 9.48 12.81 -12.80
N GLN A 10 9.92 11.72 -12.19
CA GLN A 10 10.38 10.49 -12.87
C GLN A 10 9.22 9.48 -12.97
N PRO A 11 8.66 9.23 -14.17
CA PRO A 11 7.42 8.47 -14.30
C PRO A 11 7.62 6.95 -14.25
N THR A 12 8.71 6.38 -14.77
CA THR A 12 8.80 4.92 -14.98
C THR A 12 10.23 4.44 -15.04
N GLU A 13 10.90 4.27 -13.90
CA GLU A 13 12.25 3.70 -13.80
C GLU A 13 12.70 3.54 -12.34
N SER A 14 13.88 2.94 -12.13
CA SER A 14 14.58 3.05 -10.85
C SER A 14 14.86 4.53 -10.59
N LEU A 15 14.49 5.02 -9.41
CA LEU A 15 14.51 6.46 -9.11
C LEU A 15 15.89 6.98 -8.72
N THR A 16 16.91 6.11 -8.70
CA THR A 16 18.27 6.48 -8.36
C THR A 16 19.11 6.71 -9.61
N THR A 17 19.58 7.94 -9.79
CA THR A 17 20.48 8.34 -10.88
C THR A 17 21.85 7.64 -10.83
N SER A 18 22.19 6.99 -9.71
CA SER A 18 23.48 6.33 -9.46
C SER A 18 23.37 4.84 -9.09
N GLY A 19 22.18 4.23 -9.18
CA GLY A 19 21.96 2.85 -8.69
C GLY A 19 21.67 2.77 -7.18
N ILE A 20 21.93 1.62 -6.57
CA ILE A 20 21.62 1.32 -5.16
C ILE A 20 22.19 2.39 -4.21
N ILE A 21 21.38 2.95 -3.32
CA ILE A 21 21.85 3.89 -2.28
C ILE A 21 22.31 3.10 -1.07
N GLU A 22 23.60 3.22 -0.72
CA GLU A 22 24.14 2.66 0.52
C GLU A 22 23.88 3.61 1.70
N PHE A 23 23.46 3.06 2.85
CA PHE A 23 23.35 3.85 4.08
C PHE A 23 24.72 4.15 4.68
N ASN A 24 24.86 5.34 5.25
CA ASN A 24 25.97 5.64 6.14
C ASN A 24 25.95 4.66 7.31
N GLN A 25 27.09 4.01 7.55
CA GLN A 25 27.28 3.00 8.58
C GLN A 25 26.81 3.49 9.95
N ILE A 26 25.83 2.82 10.54
CA ILE A 26 25.39 3.09 11.92
C ILE A 26 26.27 2.24 12.84
N LYS A 27 27.27 2.87 13.48
CA LYS A 27 28.21 2.20 14.38
C LYS A 27 27.69 2.17 15.81
N LYS A 28 27.72 1.00 16.44
CA LYS A 28 27.52 0.87 17.89
C LYS A 28 28.34 -0.31 18.43
N ASP A 29 29.18 -0.02 19.42
CA ASP A 29 30.07 -0.98 20.06
C ASP A 29 30.90 -1.80 19.05
N GLN A 30 30.71 -3.12 18.99
CA GLN A 30 31.46 -4.04 18.13
C GLN A 30 30.77 -4.34 16.78
N PHE A 31 29.62 -3.73 16.49
CA PHE A 31 28.90 -3.96 15.24
C PHE A 31 28.62 -2.67 14.49
N SER A 32 28.40 -2.82 13.20
CA SER A 32 27.89 -1.75 12.38
C SER A 32 26.79 -2.24 11.46
N LEU A 33 25.69 -1.49 11.41
CA LEU A 33 24.60 -1.77 10.49
C LEU A 33 24.86 -1.01 9.19
N LYS A 34 24.84 -1.75 8.09
CA LYS A 34 24.83 -1.23 6.73
C LYS A 34 23.57 -1.71 6.04
N GLY A 35 23.31 -1.12 4.89
CA GLY A 35 22.22 -1.56 4.06
C GLY A 35 22.16 -0.76 2.78
N THR A 36 21.23 -1.18 1.94
CA THR A 36 20.99 -0.63 0.63
C THR A 36 19.51 -0.32 0.48
N ILE A 37 19.20 0.78 -0.18
CA ILE A 37 17.84 1.15 -0.57
C ILE A 37 17.79 1.41 -2.07
N GLN A 38 16.81 0.78 -2.72
CA GLN A 38 16.52 0.98 -4.13
C GLN A 38 15.04 1.34 -4.31
N PRO A 39 14.74 2.62 -4.58
CA PRO A 39 13.39 3.09 -4.87
C PRO A 39 13.03 2.90 -6.35
N PHE A 40 11.76 2.58 -6.58
CA PHE A 40 11.17 2.34 -7.90
C PHE A 40 9.83 3.07 -7.98
N ARG A 41 9.60 3.78 -9.10
CA ARG A 41 8.29 4.35 -9.41
C ARG A 41 7.84 3.84 -10.76
N PHE A 42 6.66 3.24 -10.75
CA PHE A 42 5.99 2.77 -11.96
C PHE A 42 4.68 3.55 -12.14
N ASN A 43 4.80 4.67 -12.84
CA ASN A 43 3.84 5.75 -12.98
C ASN A 43 3.35 6.27 -11.63
N ASP A 44 2.23 5.71 -11.20
CA ASP A 44 1.40 6.11 -10.08
C ASP A 44 1.51 5.15 -8.90
N THR A 45 2.41 4.18 -8.98
CA THR A 45 2.73 3.23 -7.90
C THR A 45 4.19 3.34 -7.49
N TYR A 46 4.45 3.07 -6.21
CA TYR A 46 5.79 3.16 -5.64
C TYR A 46 6.20 1.83 -4.98
N ALA A 47 7.46 1.44 -5.16
CA ALA A 47 8.04 0.31 -4.47
C ALA A 47 9.44 0.68 -3.98
N VAL A 48 9.83 0.13 -2.84
CA VAL A 48 11.19 0.27 -2.31
C VAL A 48 11.71 -1.09 -1.88
N ASP A 49 12.89 -1.44 -2.37
CA ASP A 49 13.67 -2.57 -1.89
C ASP A 49 14.69 -2.08 -0.88
N LEU A 50 14.69 -2.68 0.31
CA LEU A 50 15.61 -2.43 1.39
C LEU A 50 16.29 -3.73 1.78
N THR A 51 17.61 -3.77 1.67
CA THR A 51 18.43 -4.87 2.18
C THR A 51 19.29 -4.37 3.33
N LEU A 52 19.28 -5.10 4.45
CA LEU A 52 20.06 -4.78 5.65
C LEU A 52 21.08 -5.88 5.92
N PHE A 53 22.30 -5.51 6.30
CA PHE A 53 23.36 -6.45 6.68
C PHE A 53 24.28 -5.86 7.76
N SER A 54 24.89 -6.75 8.55
CA SER A 54 25.89 -6.36 9.55
C SER A 54 27.28 -6.32 8.94
N GLU A 55 28.11 -5.45 9.51
CA GLU A 55 29.54 -5.47 9.28
C GLU A 55 30.28 -5.52 10.64
N PRO A 56 31.11 -6.56 10.88
CA PRO A 56 31.38 -7.68 9.99
C PRO A 56 30.16 -8.62 9.83
N LEU A 57 30.04 -9.29 8.68
CA LEU A 57 28.93 -10.20 8.34
C LEU A 57 28.74 -11.34 9.35
N SER A 58 29.77 -11.65 10.13
CA SER A 58 29.76 -12.64 11.22
C SER A 58 29.04 -12.17 12.49
N THR A 59 28.60 -10.92 12.55
CA THR A 59 27.94 -10.37 13.74
C THR A 59 26.44 -10.44 13.58
N SER A 60 25.78 -11.18 14.48
CA SER A 60 24.32 -11.25 14.53
C SER A 60 23.71 -9.89 14.88
N ILE A 61 22.73 -9.46 14.08
CA ILE A 61 21.92 -8.28 14.37
C ILE A 61 20.82 -8.70 15.33
N ASP A 62 20.95 -8.35 16.61
CA ASP A 62 19.80 -8.45 17.52
C ASP A 62 18.69 -7.48 17.09
N THR A 63 17.45 -7.91 17.27
CA THR A 63 16.20 -7.19 17.04
C THR A 63 16.15 -5.82 17.75
N THR A 64 16.91 -5.65 18.85
CA THR A 64 17.11 -4.37 19.54
C THR A 64 17.87 -3.34 18.68
N ASN A 65 18.75 -3.78 17.78
CA ASN A 65 19.55 -2.93 16.89
C ASN A 65 18.76 -2.38 15.69
N LEU A 66 17.59 -2.95 15.38
CA LEU A 66 16.68 -2.41 14.36
C LEU A 66 16.01 -1.10 14.82
N THR A 67 16.13 -0.72 16.10
CA THR A 67 15.61 0.56 16.62
C THR A 67 16.30 1.79 16.03
N TYR A 68 17.51 1.64 15.49
CA TYR A 68 18.27 2.74 14.88
C TYR A 68 17.80 3.08 13.47
N PHE A 69 16.88 2.30 12.91
CA PHE A 69 16.42 2.44 11.55
C PHE A 69 14.99 3.00 11.52
N GLU A 70 14.87 4.33 11.33
CA GLU A 70 13.58 5.00 11.19
C GLU A 70 13.01 4.78 9.77
N LEU A 71 12.11 3.79 9.65
CA LEU A 71 11.47 3.43 8.39
C LEU A 71 10.17 4.20 8.11
N ASN A 72 9.70 5.01 9.05
CA ASN A 72 8.46 5.79 8.91
C ASN A 72 8.52 6.77 7.72
N HIS A 73 9.71 7.23 7.34
CA HIS A 73 9.95 8.06 6.14
C HIS A 73 9.68 7.33 4.82
N LEU A 74 9.60 5.99 4.86
CA LEU A 74 9.21 5.18 3.72
C LEU A 74 7.70 4.95 3.67
N LEU A 75 6.88 5.53 4.54
CA LEU A 75 5.43 5.32 4.52
C LEU A 75 4.71 6.27 3.54
N PRO A 76 3.46 5.97 3.14
CA PRO A 76 2.69 6.78 2.18
C PRO A 76 2.49 8.26 2.56
N ASN A 77 2.67 8.62 3.83
CA ASN A 77 2.61 10.02 4.28
C ASN A 77 3.83 10.83 3.83
N SER A 78 4.96 10.16 3.59
CA SER A 78 6.21 10.75 3.16
C SER A 78 6.46 10.51 1.66
N ILE A 79 5.97 9.39 1.12
CA ILE A 79 6.12 9.01 -0.28
C ILE A 79 4.75 8.96 -0.95
N GLN A 80 4.53 9.83 -1.93
CA GLN A 80 3.25 9.88 -2.65
C GLN A 80 3.23 8.86 -3.80
N GLY A 81 2.99 7.59 -3.47
CA GLY A 81 2.54 6.59 -4.43
C GLY A 81 1.03 6.72 -4.64
N SER A 82 0.60 7.39 -5.72
CA SER A 82 -0.80 7.80 -5.91
C SER A 82 -1.83 6.65 -5.88
N LEU A 83 -1.46 5.42 -6.23
CA LEU A 83 -2.34 4.24 -6.22
C LEU A 83 -1.98 3.21 -5.15
N GLY A 84 -0.78 3.27 -4.59
CA GLY A 84 -0.32 2.32 -3.59
C GLY A 84 1.19 2.20 -3.51
N GLN A 85 1.63 1.53 -2.45
CA GLN A 85 3.03 1.41 -2.10
C GLN A 85 3.40 0.00 -1.59
N THR A 86 4.58 -0.50 -2.00
CA THR A 86 5.22 -1.68 -1.39
C THR A 86 6.56 -1.34 -0.79
N ILE A 87 6.81 -1.83 0.43
CA ILE A 87 8.14 -1.88 1.05
C ILE A 87 8.55 -3.36 1.06
N TRP A 88 9.65 -3.68 0.40
CA TRP A 88 10.28 -4.99 0.46
C TRP A 88 11.52 -4.89 1.34
N LEU A 89 11.53 -5.64 2.44
CA LEU A 89 12.67 -5.82 3.33
C LEU A 89 13.30 -7.19 3.06
N TYR A 90 14.59 -7.23 2.78
CA TYR A 90 15.39 -8.46 2.74
C TYR A 90 16.42 -8.45 3.88
N GLY A 91 16.60 -9.61 4.50
CA GLY A 91 17.63 -9.83 5.50
C GLY A 91 18.04 -11.29 5.58
N GLU A 92 19.26 -11.50 6.07
CA GLU A 92 19.79 -12.83 6.40
C GLU A 92 19.77 -13.03 7.90
N ALA A 93 19.38 -14.23 8.35
CA ALA A 93 19.28 -14.54 9.75
C ALA A 93 19.64 -16.00 10.03
N GLU A 94 20.33 -16.24 11.15
CA GLU A 94 20.61 -17.57 11.69
C GLU A 94 19.35 -18.19 12.36
N ALA A 95 18.23 -18.16 11.66
CA ALA A 95 16.96 -18.71 12.13
C ALA A 95 16.94 -20.23 11.90
N THR A 96 16.73 -21.01 12.96
CA THR A 96 16.80 -22.47 12.91
C THR A 96 15.52 -23.12 12.38
N ASP A 97 14.39 -22.39 12.39
CA ASP A 97 13.09 -22.88 11.95
C ASP A 97 12.18 -21.77 11.41
N ASP A 98 11.05 -22.19 10.82
CA ASP A 98 10.04 -21.30 10.23
C ASP A 98 9.45 -20.31 11.26
N LYS A 99 9.36 -20.70 12.54
CA LYS A 99 8.76 -19.89 13.61
C LYS A 99 9.68 -18.74 14.00
N GLN A 100 10.99 -18.98 14.09
CA GLN A 100 11.97 -17.92 14.32
C GLN A 100 11.99 -16.91 13.17
N CYS A 101 11.88 -17.38 11.91
CA CYS A 101 11.71 -16.48 10.77
C CYS A 101 10.44 -15.60 10.93
N GLU A 102 9.31 -16.19 11.33
CA GLU A 102 8.06 -15.44 11.54
C GLU A 102 8.20 -14.39 12.66
N GLU A 103 8.86 -14.73 13.76
CA GLU A 103 9.10 -13.81 14.88
C GLU A 103 9.97 -12.62 14.46
N ILE A 104 11.04 -12.87 13.70
CA ILE A 104 11.89 -11.81 13.12
C ILE A 104 11.09 -10.93 12.17
N ALA A 105 10.32 -11.52 11.25
CA ALA A 105 9.51 -10.77 10.30
C ALA A 105 8.48 -9.89 11.00
N LYS A 106 7.81 -10.41 12.02
CA LYS A 106 6.86 -9.67 12.84
C LYS A 106 7.53 -8.50 13.56
N LEU A 107 8.73 -8.68 14.10
CA LEU A 107 9.49 -7.61 14.74
C LEU A 107 9.85 -6.49 13.75
N CYS A 108 10.34 -6.85 12.57
CA CYS A 108 10.63 -5.91 11.48
C CYS A 108 9.37 -5.14 11.06
N ALA A 109 8.25 -5.82 10.84
CA ALA A 109 6.98 -5.19 10.44
C ALA A 109 6.45 -4.21 11.51
N ASN A 110 6.59 -4.55 12.80
CA ASN A 110 6.17 -3.66 13.89
C ASN A 110 6.99 -2.38 13.98
N LYS A 111 8.21 -2.33 13.45
CA LYS A 111 9.00 -1.08 13.40
C LYS A 111 8.45 -0.05 12.41
N LEU A 112 7.72 -0.51 11.41
CA LEU A 112 7.01 0.36 10.46
C LEU A 112 5.67 0.88 11.02
N LEU A 113 5.21 0.36 12.17
CA LEU A 113 3.95 0.74 12.77
C LEU A 113 4.04 2.12 13.40
N THR A 114 3.11 3.00 13.04
CA THR A 114 2.88 4.29 13.71
C THR A 114 1.44 4.36 14.20
N ASP A 115 1.11 5.38 14.99
CA ASP A 115 -0.23 5.64 15.52
C ASP A 115 -1.32 5.79 14.43
N LYS A 116 -0.92 6.03 13.18
CA LYS A 116 -1.82 6.20 12.03
C LYS A 116 -2.24 4.90 11.35
N TYR A 117 -1.60 3.78 11.67
CA TYR A 117 -1.77 2.53 10.95
C TYR A 117 -2.13 1.37 11.86
N LYS A 118 -2.82 0.39 11.28
CA LYS A 118 -2.97 -0.96 11.83
C LYS A 118 -2.15 -1.93 10.99
N LEU A 119 -1.29 -2.70 11.64
CA LEU A 119 -0.57 -3.80 10.99
C LEU A 119 -1.47 -5.04 10.90
N VAL A 120 -1.59 -5.62 9.71
CA VAL A 120 -2.38 -6.82 9.45
C VAL A 120 -1.53 -7.87 8.71
N PRO A 121 -1.30 -9.06 9.30
CA PRO A 121 -0.66 -10.17 8.58
C PRO A 121 -1.61 -10.67 7.49
N ARG A 122 -1.06 -10.99 6.31
CA ARG A 122 -1.84 -11.46 5.15
C ARG A 122 -1.47 -12.88 4.76
N HIS A 123 -0.21 -13.09 4.40
CA HIS A 123 0.25 -14.35 3.84
C HIS A 123 1.68 -14.64 4.30
N GLN A 124 2.03 -15.93 4.29
CA GLN A 124 3.39 -16.40 4.51
C GLN A 124 3.68 -17.52 3.51
N GLY A 125 4.95 -17.68 3.14
CA GLY A 125 5.36 -18.70 2.19
C GLY A 125 6.87 -18.72 1.99
N LYS A 126 7.29 -19.25 0.84
CA LYS A 126 8.70 -19.27 0.44
C LYS A 126 8.87 -18.69 -0.95
N LEU A 127 9.90 -17.87 -1.13
CA LEU A 127 10.36 -17.32 -2.41
C LEU A 127 11.84 -17.65 -2.54
N PHE A 128 12.24 -18.35 -3.62
CA PHE A 128 13.60 -18.90 -3.79
C PHE A 128 14.09 -19.72 -2.60
N LYS A 129 13.18 -20.43 -1.91
CA LYS A 129 13.41 -21.17 -0.66
C LYS A 129 13.68 -20.30 0.59
N SER A 130 13.88 -18.98 0.45
CA SER A 130 13.80 -18.05 1.59
C SER A 130 12.36 -17.86 2.04
N HIS A 131 12.17 -17.62 3.33
CA HIS A 131 10.84 -17.32 3.87
C HIS A 131 10.39 -15.94 3.41
N ILE A 132 9.12 -15.82 3.09
CA ILE A 132 8.50 -14.53 2.77
C ILE A 132 7.23 -14.34 3.58
N PHE A 133 7.10 -13.16 4.17
CA PHE A 133 5.96 -12.77 4.99
C PHE A 133 5.37 -11.49 4.41
N GLN A 134 4.05 -11.48 4.27
CA GLN A 134 3.30 -10.34 3.76
C GLN A 134 2.45 -9.74 4.87
N TYR A 135 2.62 -8.43 5.07
CA TYR A 135 1.79 -7.61 5.92
C TYR A 135 1.18 -6.45 5.13
N GLU A 136 0.14 -5.86 5.70
CA GLU A 136 -0.41 -4.59 5.23
C GLU A 136 -0.52 -3.62 6.41
N LEU A 137 -0.06 -2.39 6.18
CA LEU A 137 -0.38 -1.25 7.01
C LEU A 137 -1.65 -0.61 6.47
N ILE A 138 -2.73 -0.70 7.25
CA ILE A 138 -4.02 -0.11 6.91
C ILE A 138 -4.14 1.22 7.64
N ASN A 139 -4.40 2.29 6.89
CA ASN A 139 -4.60 3.61 7.45
C ASN A 139 -5.87 3.65 8.31
N LEU A 140 -5.79 4.18 9.53
CA LEU A 140 -6.93 4.18 10.46
C LEU A 140 -8.03 5.17 10.07
N THR A 141 -7.68 6.27 9.40
CA THR A 141 -8.64 7.31 8.99
C THR A 141 -9.28 7.01 7.62
N GLU A 142 -8.53 6.38 6.72
CA GLU A 142 -8.97 6.05 5.36
C GLU A 142 -8.66 4.58 5.02
N PRO A 143 -9.20 3.60 5.77
CA PRO A 143 -8.81 2.19 5.63
C PRO A 143 -9.12 1.60 4.25
N GLN A 144 -10.12 2.16 3.58
CA GLN A 144 -10.53 1.74 2.25
C GLN A 144 -9.69 2.36 1.14
N ASN A 145 -8.78 3.31 1.42
CA ASN A 145 -7.98 3.99 0.43
C ASN A 145 -6.64 3.27 0.21
N PRO A 146 -6.45 2.50 -0.89
CA PRO A 146 -5.24 1.73 -1.12
C PRO A 146 -4.01 2.62 -1.29
N ALA A 147 -4.17 3.87 -1.74
CA ALA A 147 -3.09 4.85 -1.83
C ALA A 147 -2.58 5.31 -0.45
N LYS A 148 -3.40 5.14 0.60
CA LYS A 148 -3.02 5.42 1.99
C LYS A 148 -2.50 4.18 2.69
N ASN A 149 -2.73 2.98 2.14
CA ASN A 149 -2.26 1.73 2.71
C ASN A 149 -0.87 1.40 2.16
N CYS A 150 -0.13 0.55 2.87
CA CYS A 150 1.20 0.10 2.44
C CYS A 150 1.31 -1.42 2.55
N GLN A 151 1.76 -2.08 1.49
CA GLN A 151 2.16 -3.47 1.55
C GLN A 151 3.58 -3.56 2.12
N ILE A 152 3.81 -4.50 3.02
CA ILE A 152 5.14 -4.84 3.51
C ILE A 152 5.42 -6.29 3.14
N LEU A 153 6.51 -6.52 2.43
CA LEU A 153 7.06 -7.84 2.16
C LEU A 153 8.36 -7.98 2.92
N ILE A 154 8.51 -9.07 3.67
CA ILE A 154 9.71 -9.35 4.43
C ILE A 154 10.22 -10.70 3.99
N SER A 155 11.41 -10.72 3.38
CA SER A 155 12.10 -11.93 2.98
C SER A 155 13.26 -12.20 3.93
N ILE A 156 13.28 -13.40 4.50
CA ILE A 156 14.32 -13.85 5.42
C ILE A 156 15.01 -15.06 4.81
N ASN A 157 16.30 -14.92 4.55
CA ASN A 157 17.14 -16.03 4.13
C ASN A 157 17.84 -16.63 5.34
N ASN A 158 17.60 -17.91 5.61
CA ASN A 158 18.26 -18.69 6.66
C ASN A 158 19.48 -19.46 6.13
N HIS A 159 20.15 -18.91 5.12
CA HIS A 159 21.32 -19.49 4.44
C HIS A 159 21.05 -20.84 3.75
N GLN A 160 19.79 -21.20 3.52
CA GLN A 160 19.42 -22.42 2.79
C GLN A 160 19.27 -22.20 1.26
N ALA A 161 19.57 -20.99 0.77
CA ALA A 161 19.35 -20.61 -0.62
C ALA A 161 20.22 -19.45 -1.12
N ASP A 162 20.54 -19.47 -2.40
CA ASP A 162 21.23 -18.39 -3.14
C ASP A 162 20.24 -17.27 -3.55
N THR A 163 19.47 -16.79 -2.59
CA THR A 163 18.33 -15.88 -2.84
C THR A 163 18.76 -14.53 -3.40
N ILE A 164 19.90 -13.97 -2.97
CA ILE A 164 20.39 -12.69 -3.49
C ILE A 164 20.66 -12.77 -4.99
N GLU A 165 21.33 -13.83 -5.45
CA GLU A 165 21.66 -13.97 -6.88
C GLU A 165 20.41 -14.16 -7.73
N LEU A 166 19.45 -14.95 -7.23
CA LEU A 166 18.19 -15.19 -7.93
C LEU A 166 17.32 -13.94 -7.96
N VAL A 167 17.18 -13.23 -6.83
CA VAL A 167 16.44 -11.96 -6.76
C VAL A 167 17.07 -10.91 -7.67
N GLY A 168 18.41 -10.79 -7.70
CA GLY A 168 19.09 -9.86 -8.59
C GLY A 168 18.80 -10.07 -10.09
N LYS A 169 18.45 -11.29 -10.51
CA LYS A 169 18.12 -11.60 -11.92
C LYS A 169 16.69 -11.24 -12.31
N ILE A 170 15.77 -11.12 -11.36
CA ILE A 170 14.33 -10.96 -11.62
C ILE A 170 13.65 -9.89 -10.75
N SER A 171 14.42 -9.12 -9.99
CA SER A 171 13.93 -8.10 -9.06
C SER A 171 13.00 -7.13 -9.77
N ASP A 172 13.38 -6.67 -10.96
CA ASP A 172 12.57 -5.79 -11.80
C ASP A 172 11.20 -6.41 -12.12
N TRP A 173 11.15 -7.71 -12.43
CA TRP A 173 9.88 -8.39 -12.72
C TRP A 173 9.00 -8.47 -11.48
N ILE A 174 9.59 -8.84 -10.33
CA ILE A 174 8.84 -8.93 -9.07
C ILE A 174 8.29 -7.55 -8.70
N ILE A 175 9.09 -6.50 -8.81
CA ILE A 175 8.69 -5.13 -8.50
C ILE A 175 7.56 -4.67 -9.42
N HIS A 176 7.65 -4.96 -10.73
CA HIS A 176 6.55 -4.69 -11.66
C HIS A 176 5.26 -5.43 -11.26
N PHE A 177 5.35 -6.70 -10.86
CA PHE A 177 4.17 -7.43 -10.37
C PHE A 177 3.56 -6.78 -9.12
N LEU A 178 4.38 -6.30 -8.19
CA LEU A 178 3.93 -5.60 -6.98
C LEU A 178 3.25 -4.27 -7.32
N CYS A 179 3.80 -3.50 -8.27
CA CYS A 179 3.17 -2.30 -8.80
C CYS A 179 1.82 -2.61 -9.46
N CYS A 180 1.75 -3.63 -10.33
CA CYS A 180 0.51 -4.06 -10.99
C CYS A 180 -0.58 -4.45 -9.97
N ARG A 181 -0.22 -5.13 -8.89
CA ARG A 181 -1.15 -5.46 -7.80
C ARG A 181 -1.87 -4.22 -7.27
N HIS A 182 -1.15 -3.12 -7.02
CA HIS A 182 -1.77 -1.90 -6.50
C HIS A 182 -2.74 -1.26 -7.49
N LYS A 183 -2.41 -1.28 -8.79
CA LYS A 183 -3.32 -0.79 -9.85
C LYS A 183 -4.61 -1.59 -9.87
N ILE A 184 -4.51 -2.90 -9.77
CA ILE A 184 -5.67 -3.79 -9.70
C ILE A 184 -6.53 -3.44 -8.47
N LEU A 185 -5.94 -3.37 -7.28
CA LEU A 185 -6.66 -3.04 -6.05
C LEU A 185 -7.35 -1.67 -6.12
N TYR A 186 -6.68 -0.67 -6.69
CA TYR A 186 -7.26 0.65 -6.87
C TYR A 186 -8.46 0.62 -7.82
N ILE A 187 -8.37 -0.06 -8.97
CA ILE A 187 -9.48 -0.18 -9.91
C ILE A 187 -10.67 -0.89 -9.25
N TYR A 188 -10.44 -1.97 -8.50
CA TYR A 188 -11.49 -2.66 -7.75
C TYR A 188 -12.19 -1.73 -6.75
N GLN A 189 -11.41 -0.96 -5.99
CA GLN A 189 -11.96 0.02 -5.04
C GLN A 189 -12.79 1.10 -5.75
N LYS A 190 -12.32 1.60 -6.91
CA LYS A 190 -13.07 2.57 -7.71
C LYS A 190 -14.37 2.01 -8.28
N ALA A 191 -14.34 0.78 -8.78
CA ALA A 191 -15.53 0.09 -9.25
C ALA A 191 -16.54 -0.11 -8.12
N GLU A 192 -16.09 -0.49 -6.92
CA GLU A 192 -16.97 -0.62 -5.76
C GLU A 192 -17.60 0.73 -5.34
N GLN A 193 -16.81 1.80 -5.29
CA GLN A 193 -17.29 3.16 -4.98
C GLN A 193 -18.33 3.64 -5.99
N ALA A 194 -18.08 3.42 -7.28
CA ALA A 194 -19.03 3.76 -8.36
C ALA A 194 -20.34 2.99 -8.19
N ASN A 195 -20.28 1.68 -7.93
CA ASN A 195 -21.45 0.85 -7.70
C ASN A 195 -22.24 1.27 -6.45
N GLN A 196 -21.56 1.55 -5.33
CA GLN A 196 -22.22 2.05 -4.12
C GLN A 196 -22.90 3.41 -4.37
N THR A 197 -22.26 4.29 -5.14
CA THR A 197 -22.80 5.62 -5.48
C THR A 197 -24.03 5.49 -6.37
N ALA A 198 -23.95 4.68 -7.43
CA ALA A 198 -25.08 4.40 -8.31
C ALA A 198 -26.27 3.79 -7.56
N ARG A 199 -26.00 2.83 -6.65
CA ARG A 199 -27.05 2.23 -5.82
C ARG A 199 -27.73 3.24 -4.90
N LYS A 200 -26.98 4.14 -4.26
CA LYS A 200 -27.56 5.19 -3.41
C LYS A 200 -28.46 6.13 -4.21
N GLN A 201 -28.01 6.55 -5.39
CA GLN A 201 -28.81 7.41 -6.28
C GLN A 201 -30.06 6.70 -6.79
N TYR A 202 -29.95 5.41 -7.12
CA TYR A 202 -31.11 4.59 -7.51
C TYR A 202 -32.16 4.56 -6.41
N VAL A 203 -31.77 4.29 -5.16
CA VAL A 203 -32.69 4.30 -4.01
C VAL A 203 -33.35 5.67 -3.83
N GLN A 204 -32.61 6.77 -3.99
CA GLN A 204 -33.17 8.12 -3.91
C GLN A 204 -34.19 8.40 -5.02
N ILE A 205 -33.96 7.88 -6.23
CA ILE A 205 -34.91 8.02 -7.34
C ILE A 205 -36.19 7.24 -7.05
N GLU A 206 -36.10 5.99 -6.58
CA GLU A 206 -37.27 5.19 -6.19
C GLU A 206 -38.09 5.91 -5.10
N GLN A 207 -37.44 6.47 -4.08
CA GLN A 207 -38.12 7.27 -3.04
C GLN A 207 -38.88 8.45 -3.64
N LYS A 208 -38.31 9.15 -4.63
CA LYS A 208 -38.99 10.26 -5.31
C LYS A 208 -40.17 9.81 -6.16
N ILE A 209 -40.11 8.62 -6.76
CA ILE A 209 -41.24 8.02 -7.49
C ILE A 209 -42.40 7.75 -6.53
N ASP A 210 -42.09 7.23 -5.34
CA ASP A 210 -43.08 6.99 -4.28
C ASP A 210 -43.68 8.30 -3.77
N GLU A 211 -42.85 9.30 -3.46
CA GLU A 211 -43.29 10.64 -3.04
C GLU A 211 -44.18 11.30 -4.10
N PHE A 212 -43.84 11.17 -5.38
CA PHE A 212 -44.61 11.70 -6.49
C PHE A 212 -46.01 11.05 -6.54
N SER A 213 -46.05 9.72 -6.39
CA SER A 213 -47.29 8.95 -6.36
C SER A 213 -48.19 9.36 -5.18
N GLN A 214 -47.59 9.60 -4.01
CA GLN A 214 -48.29 10.08 -2.82
C GLN A 214 -48.80 11.53 -2.98
N ALA A 215 -48.02 12.42 -3.58
CA ALA A 215 -48.42 13.80 -3.87
C ALA A 215 -49.57 13.87 -4.89
N ILE A 216 -49.64 12.93 -5.85
CA ILE A 216 -50.82 12.78 -6.70
C ILE A 216 -52.05 12.42 -5.86
N ALA A 217 -51.92 11.55 -4.87
CA ALA A 217 -53.03 11.14 -4.01
C ALA A 217 -53.49 12.22 -3.01
N ASN A 218 -52.57 13.05 -2.48
CA ASN A 218 -52.87 14.08 -1.48
C ASN A 218 -52.83 15.50 -2.06
N SER A 219 -53.95 16.22 -2.03
CA SER A 219 -54.06 17.56 -2.64
C SER A 219 -53.43 18.69 -1.82
N GLU A 220 -53.26 18.55 -0.50
CA GLU A 220 -52.80 19.65 0.36
C GLU A 220 -51.34 20.04 0.14
N THR A 221 -50.45 19.06 -0.05
CA THR A 221 -48.99 19.29 -0.19
C THR A 221 -48.50 19.22 -1.63
N ARG A 222 -49.36 18.82 -2.57
CA ARG A 222 -49.01 18.50 -3.96
C ARG A 222 -48.18 19.57 -4.67
N LEU A 223 -48.62 20.82 -4.60
CA LEU A 223 -47.99 21.90 -5.37
C LEU A 223 -46.57 22.19 -4.88
N GLU A 224 -46.34 22.12 -3.57
CA GLU A 224 -45.03 22.39 -2.99
C GLU A 224 -44.07 21.23 -3.28
N THR A 225 -44.52 19.99 -3.09
CA THR A 225 -43.74 18.79 -3.44
C THR A 225 -43.34 18.80 -4.92
N PHE A 226 -44.26 19.16 -5.84
CA PHE A 226 -43.93 19.23 -7.26
C PHE A 226 -42.92 20.33 -7.60
N LYS A 227 -42.95 21.49 -6.94
CA LYS A 227 -41.93 22.53 -7.12
C LYS A 227 -40.55 22.05 -6.68
N GLU A 228 -40.45 21.41 -5.52
CA GLU A 228 -39.19 20.85 -5.02
C GLU A 228 -38.65 19.75 -5.94
N MET A 229 -39.54 18.89 -6.47
CA MET A 229 -39.19 17.86 -7.44
C MET A 229 -38.70 18.44 -8.76
N LEU A 230 -39.37 19.45 -9.31
CA LEU A 230 -38.94 20.11 -10.56
C LEU A 230 -37.53 20.68 -10.48
N ASN A 231 -37.13 21.18 -9.31
CA ASN A 231 -35.78 21.69 -9.08
C ASN A 231 -34.73 20.58 -8.92
N SER A 232 -35.11 19.42 -8.37
CA SER A 232 -34.17 18.37 -7.98
C SER A 232 -34.02 17.23 -9.01
N ILE A 233 -35.10 16.87 -9.72
CA ILE A 233 -35.10 15.78 -10.72
C ILE A 233 -34.02 15.96 -11.81
N PRO A 234 -33.80 17.15 -12.40
CA PRO A 234 -32.77 17.32 -13.43
C PRO A 234 -31.36 17.03 -12.89
N ILE A 235 -31.08 17.46 -11.65
CA ILE A 235 -29.80 17.25 -10.97
C ILE A 235 -29.60 15.75 -10.70
N ASP A 236 -30.63 15.08 -10.19
CA ASP A 236 -30.57 13.65 -9.87
C ASP A 236 -30.43 12.79 -11.13
N SER A 237 -31.17 13.13 -12.20
CA SER A 237 -31.08 12.45 -13.50
C SER A 237 -29.66 12.54 -14.08
N LEU A 238 -29.06 13.73 -14.02
CA LEU A 238 -27.69 13.95 -14.46
C LEU A 238 -26.68 13.17 -13.60
N ASN A 239 -26.84 13.19 -12.28
CA ASN A 239 -25.97 12.47 -11.34
C ASN A 239 -26.07 10.95 -11.53
N TYR A 240 -27.27 10.41 -11.69
CA TYR A 240 -27.50 8.99 -11.96
C TYR A 240 -26.91 8.56 -13.31
N SER A 241 -27.12 9.36 -14.35
CA SER A 241 -26.54 9.10 -15.68
C SER A 241 -25.01 9.08 -15.66
N ARG A 242 -24.38 9.98 -14.87
CA ARG A 242 -22.93 9.99 -14.65
C ARG A 242 -22.48 8.69 -13.98
N SER A 243 -23.13 8.29 -12.89
CA SER A 243 -22.77 7.06 -12.19
C SER A 243 -22.96 5.80 -13.05
N LEU A 244 -24.00 5.75 -13.89
CA LEU A 244 -24.19 4.64 -14.84
C LEU A 244 -23.10 4.59 -15.91
N ARG A 245 -22.58 5.73 -16.34
CA ARG A 245 -21.45 5.78 -17.25
C ARG A 245 -20.18 5.31 -16.58
N ASP A 246 -19.95 5.66 -15.32
CA ASP A 246 -18.77 5.26 -14.55
C ASP A 246 -18.77 3.75 -14.18
N LEU A 247 -19.90 3.07 -14.38
CA LEU A 247 -20.05 1.62 -14.23
C LEU A 247 -19.80 0.82 -15.52
N LYS A 248 -19.77 1.47 -16.68
CA LYS A 248 -19.56 0.83 -17.99
C LYS A 248 -18.08 0.82 -18.36
#